data_AF-A0A442F4K9-F1
#
_entry.id   AF-A0A442F4K9-F1
#
_cell.length_a   1.000
_cell.length_b   1.000
_cell.length_c   1.000
_cell.angle_alpha   90.00
_cell.angle_beta   90.00
_cell.angle_gamma   90.00
#
_symmetry.space_group_name_H-M   'P 1'
#
loop_
_entity.id
_entity.type
_entity.pdbx_description
1 polymer ?
#
loop_
_entity_poly.entity_id
_entity_poly.type
_entity_poly.pdbx_seq_one_letter_code
_entity_poly.pdbx_strand_id
1 'polypeptide(L)'
;MPTTTGLSTGLAETPETWRPRFAQRKDGTFDAFEWSTAFLLATGHAPRLWRPVLHSHAKTGDIIAPIRDTTDSRLDDEGIAAIARAVVAIRSYFMPKRAKAARS
;
A
#
# COMPACT_ATOMS: atom_id res chain seq x y z
N MET A 1 21.44 -0.81 -16.56
CA MET A 1 20.96 -1.68 -15.47
C MET A 1 19.77 -1.00 -14.81
N PRO A 2 18.60 -1.63 -14.68
CA PRO A 2 17.55 -1.05 -13.86
C PRO A 2 18.01 -1.13 -12.40
N THR A 3 18.22 0.02 -11.77
CA THR A 3 18.46 0.12 -10.33
C THR A 3 17.26 -0.49 -9.62
N THR A 4 17.51 -1.43 -8.72
CA THR A 4 16.48 -1.96 -7.81
C THR A 4 16.06 -0.81 -6.90
N THR A 5 15.14 0.01 -7.35
CA THR A 5 14.58 1.09 -6.55
C THR A 5 13.93 0.45 -5.32
N GLY A 6 14.47 0.77 -4.14
CA GLY A 6 13.96 0.24 -2.87
C GLY A 6 12.48 0.57 -2.69
N LEU A 7 11.75 -0.22 -1.90
CA LEU A 7 10.30 -0.08 -1.72
C LEU A 7 9.89 1.37 -1.39
N SER A 8 10.64 2.03 -0.50
CA SER A 8 10.43 3.44 -0.13
C SER A 8 10.73 4.42 -1.26
N THR A 9 11.76 4.17 -2.07
CA THR A 9 12.15 5.04 -3.19
C THR A 9 11.13 4.92 -4.34
N GLY A 10 10.68 3.71 -4.67
CA GLY A 10 9.72 3.50 -5.76
C GLY A 10 8.36 4.08 -5.42
N LEU A 11 7.94 3.94 -4.16
CA LEU A 11 6.71 4.54 -3.66
C LEU A 11 6.81 6.08 -3.54
N ALA A 12 8.01 6.64 -3.42
CA ALA A 12 8.23 8.07 -3.32
C ALA A 12 8.37 8.78 -4.67
N GLU A 13 9.12 8.18 -5.61
CA GLU A 13 9.49 8.80 -6.88
C GLU A 13 8.48 8.48 -7.99
N THR A 14 7.96 7.25 -8.03
CA THR A 14 7.06 6.78 -9.10
C THR A 14 5.87 5.99 -8.53
N PRO A 15 5.02 6.62 -7.68
CA PRO A 15 3.90 5.94 -7.01
C PRO A 15 2.90 5.31 -7.98
N GLU A 16 2.70 5.90 -9.17
CA GLU A 16 1.78 5.40 -10.21
C GLU A 16 2.23 4.06 -10.83
N THR A 17 3.54 3.83 -10.91
CA THR A 17 4.11 2.59 -11.45
C THR A 17 4.47 1.58 -10.36
N TRP A 18 4.48 2.00 -9.09
CA TRP A 18 4.79 1.11 -7.97
C TRP A 18 3.77 -0.03 -7.88
N ARG A 19 4.28 -1.26 -7.72
CA ARG A 19 3.48 -2.45 -7.44
C ARG A 19 4.14 -3.26 -6.33
N PRO A 20 3.36 -3.86 -5.40
CA PRO A 20 3.91 -4.84 -4.48
C PRO A 20 4.42 -6.05 -5.27
N ARG A 21 5.51 -6.66 -4.81
CA ARG A 21 6.03 -7.90 -5.39
C ARG A 21 5.49 -9.07 -4.59
N PHE A 22 4.58 -9.82 -5.21
CA PHE A 22 4.03 -11.05 -4.65
C PHE A 22 4.62 -12.26 -5.36
N ALA A 23 4.63 -13.39 -4.65
CA ALA A 23 5.00 -14.66 -5.28
C ALA A 23 3.91 -15.05 -6.28
N GLN A 24 4.30 -15.30 -7.53
CA GLN A 24 3.40 -15.84 -8.54
C GLN A 24 3.22 -17.34 -8.31
N ARG A 25 1.98 -17.80 -8.39
CA ARG A 25 1.59 -19.20 -8.28
C ARG A 25 1.56 -19.85 -9.66
N LYS A 26 1.52 -21.19 -9.68
CA LYS A 26 1.49 -21.97 -10.92
C LYS A 26 0.26 -21.72 -11.79
N ASP A 27 -0.84 -21.25 -11.20
CA ASP A 27 -2.09 -20.92 -11.88
C ASP A 27 -2.11 -19.47 -12.42
N GLY A 28 -1.00 -18.74 -12.34
CA GLY A 28 -0.87 -17.36 -12.81
C GLY A 28 -1.35 -16.31 -11.81
N THR A 29 -2.02 -16.71 -10.72
CA THR A 29 -2.42 -15.81 -9.63
C THR A 29 -1.28 -15.52 -8.67
N PHE A 30 -1.46 -14.54 -7.79
CA PHE A 30 -0.46 -14.11 -6.84
C PHE A 30 -0.89 -14.38 -5.40
N ASP A 31 0.09 -14.74 -4.57
CA ASP A 31 -0.09 -14.92 -3.13
C ASP A 31 0.36 -13.67 -2.37
N ALA A 32 -0.60 -12.99 -1.74
CA ALA A 32 -0.36 -11.81 -0.91
C ALA A 32 -0.59 -12.06 0.58
N PHE A 33 -0.80 -13.31 1.01
CA PHE A 33 -1.18 -13.64 2.37
C PHE A 33 -0.14 -13.14 3.39
N GLU A 34 1.12 -13.56 3.22
CA GLU A 34 2.21 -13.18 4.14
C GLU A 34 2.42 -11.67 4.17
N TRP A 35 2.40 -11.03 2.98
CA TRP A 35 2.63 -9.59 2.86
C TRP A 35 1.52 -8.79 3.54
N SER A 36 0.25 -9.13 3.28
CA SER A 36 -0.91 -8.41 3.82
C SER A 36 -1.01 -8.61 5.33
N THR A 37 -0.77 -9.84 5.80
CA THR A 37 -0.72 -10.17 7.23
C THR A 37 0.37 -9.37 7.94
N ALA A 38 1.59 -9.34 7.39
CA ALA A 38 2.69 -8.57 7.96
C ALA A 38 2.38 -7.06 7.98
N PHE A 39 1.79 -6.53 6.91
CA PHE A 39 1.38 -5.12 6.84
C PHE A 39 0.37 -4.78 7.94
N LEU A 40 -0.70 -5.56 8.06
CA LEU A 40 -1.76 -5.33 9.05
C LEU A 40 -1.24 -5.47 10.48
N LEU A 41 -0.42 -6.50 10.77
CA LEU A 41 0.23 -6.65 12.07
C LEU A 41 1.11 -5.44 12.40
N ALA A 42 1.85 -4.91 11.43
CA ALA A 42 2.70 -3.75 11.64
C ALA A 42 1.92 -2.49 12.06
N THR A 43 0.68 -2.32 11.58
CA THR A 43 -0.18 -1.20 12.01
C THR A 43 -0.49 -1.24 13.52
N GLY A 44 -0.51 -2.43 14.11
CA GLY A 44 -0.74 -2.66 15.54
C GLY A 44 0.35 -2.08 16.44
N HIS A 45 1.55 -1.79 15.92
CA HIS A 45 2.62 -1.15 16.70
C HIS A 45 2.41 0.35 16.94
N ALA A 46 1.52 1.02 16.19
CA ALA A 46 1.23 2.45 16.34
C ALA A 46 -0.29 2.73 16.23
N PRO A 47 -1.11 2.17 17.14
CA PRO A 47 -2.56 2.12 16.97
C PRO A 47 -3.23 3.49 16.88
N ARG A 48 -2.72 4.50 17.62
CA ARG A 48 -3.26 5.88 17.55
C ARG A 48 -3.04 6.52 16.19
N LEU A 49 -1.89 6.25 15.56
CA LEU A 49 -1.55 6.78 14.24
C LEU A 49 -2.42 6.13 13.14
N TRP A 50 -2.60 4.82 13.23
CA TRP A 50 -3.29 4.03 12.20
C TRP A 50 -4.81 4.03 12.34
N ARG A 51 -5.36 4.33 13.53
CA ARG A 51 -6.81 4.29 13.79
C ARG A 51 -7.67 4.97 12.72
N PRO A 52 -7.34 6.18 12.21
CA PRO A 52 -8.14 6.83 11.17
C PRO A 52 -8.15 6.05 9.85
N VAL A 53 -7.02 5.45 9.46
CA VAL A 53 -6.90 4.66 8.22
C VAL A 53 -7.61 3.31 8.36
N LEU A 54 -7.61 2.71 9.55
CA LEU A 54 -8.18 1.38 9.81
C LEU A 54 -9.72 1.36 9.92
N HIS A 55 -10.37 2.47 10.26
CA HIS A 55 -11.81 2.50 10.58
C HIS A 55 -12.66 3.28 9.57
N SER A 56 -12.17 3.44 8.34
CA SER A 56 -12.71 4.36 7.34
C SER A 56 -12.64 5.83 7.78
N HIS A 57 -12.14 6.68 6.89
CA HIS A 57 -11.92 8.10 7.19
C HIS A 57 -12.79 8.97 6.30
N ALA A 58 -13.44 9.99 6.87
CA ALA A 58 -14.46 10.79 6.19
C ALA A 58 -14.02 11.38 4.82
N LYS A 59 -12.73 11.69 4.65
CA LYS A 59 -12.19 12.25 3.39
C LYS A 59 -11.68 11.21 2.40
N THR A 60 -11.26 10.05 2.87
CA THR A 60 -10.53 9.06 2.05
C THR A 60 -11.29 7.73 1.91
N GLY A 61 -12.36 7.52 2.69
CA GLY A 61 -13.07 6.25 2.77
C GLY A 61 -12.23 5.16 3.44
N ASP A 62 -12.61 3.90 3.19
CA ASP A 62 -11.91 2.71 3.68
C ASP A 62 -10.73 2.35 2.74
N ILE A 63 -9.68 3.16 2.76
CA ILE A 63 -8.51 2.99 1.89
C ILE A 63 -7.71 1.72 2.17
N ILE A 64 -7.92 1.05 3.31
CA ILE A 64 -7.23 -0.18 3.66
C ILE A 64 -7.99 -1.44 3.21
N ALA A 65 -9.26 -1.32 2.80
CA ALA A 65 -10.06 -2.47 2.38
C ALA A 65 -9.33 -3.39 1.36
N PRO A 66 -8.65 -2.87 0.31
CA PRO A 66 -7.94 -3.74 -0.62
C PRO A 66 -6.78 -4.53 -0.03
N ILE A 67 -6.24 -4.15 1.13
CA ILE A 67 -5.19 -4.89 1.86
C ILE A 67 -5.80 -5.80 2.93
N ARG A 68 -6.98 -5.48 3.44
CA ARG A 68 -7.71 -6.33 4.39
C ARG A 68 -8.33 -7.53 3.69
N ASP A 69 -8.89 -7.32 2.49
CA ASP A 69 -9.68 -8.32 1.77
C ASP A 69 -8.80 -9.36 1.02
N THR A 70 -7.47 -9.23 1.13
CA THR A 70 -6.47 -10.12 0.50
C THR A 70 -6.06 -11.30 1.36
N THR A 71 -6.45 -11.33 2.64
CA THR A 71 -6.05 -12.40 3.57
C THR A 71 -6.61 -13.77 3.21
N ASP A 72 -7.59 -13.86 2.30
CA ASP A 72 -8.19 -15.13 1.84
C ASP A 72 -8.25 -15.28 0.31
N SER A 73 -7.61 -14.37 -0.45
CA SER A 73 -7.88 -14.22 -1.89
C SER A 73 -6.65 -14.51 -2.76
N ARG A 74 -6.85 -15.33 -3.81
CA ARG A 74 -5.93 -15.39 -4.96
C ARG A 74 -6.04 -14.07 -5.71
N LEU A 75 -4.92 -13.40 -5.97
CA LEU A 75 -4.95 -12.12 -6.68
C LEU A 75 -4.62 -12.29 -8.15
N ASP A 76 -5.40 -11.63 -9.00
CA ASP A 76 -5.03 -11.31 -10.37
C ASP A 76 -4.33 -9.94 -10.43
N ASP A 77 -3.99 -9.49 -11.64
CA ASP A 77 -3.33 -8.20 -11.85
C ASP A 77 -4.17 -7.00 -11.37
N GLU A 78 -5.50 -7.10 -11.43
CA GLU A 78 -6.40 -6.07 -10.92
C GLU A 78 -6.34 -5.98 -9.39
N GLY A 79 -6.32 -7.13 -8.71
CA GLY A 79 -6.10 -7.23 -7.27
C GLY A 79 -4.77 -6.59 -6.84
N ILE A 80 -3.68 -6.85 -7.58
CA ILE A 80 -2.39 -6.19 -7.34
C ILE A 80 -2.49 -4.69 -7.52
N ALA A 81 -3.15 -4.22 -8.58
CA ALA A 81 -3.35 -2.80 -8.83
C ALA A 81 -4.20 -2.12 -7.75
N ALA A 82 -5.20 -2.83 -7.20
CA ALA A 82 -6.00 -2.34 -6.08
C ALA A 82 -5.16 -2.14 -4.81
N ILE A 83 -4.32 -3.11 -4.45
CA ILE A 83 -3.38 -2.99 -3.33
C ILE A 83 -2.38 -1.86 -3.56
N ALA A 84 -1.86 -1.73 -4.78
CA ALA A 84 -0.94 -0.65 -5.12
C ALA A 84 -1.55 0.73 -4.88
N ARG A 85 -2.80 0.94 -5.33
CA ARG A 85 -3.55 2.17 -5.09
C ARG A 85 -3.79 2.41 -3.60
N ALA A 86 -4.13 1.36 -2.84
CA ALA A 86 -4.30 1.45 -1.39
C ALA A 86 -3.02 1.93 -0.68
N VAL A 87 -1.86 1.33 -0.99
CA VAL A 87 -0.58 1.71 -0.39
C VAL A 87 -0.21 3.16 -0.72
N VAL A 88 -0.43 3.59 -1.97
CA VAL A 88 -0.19 4.99 -2.39
C VAL A 88 -1.11 5.97 -1.67
N ALA A 89 -2.40 5.61 -1.50
CA ALA A 89 -3.36 6.42 -0.76
C ALA A 89 -2.98 6.54 0.73
N ILE A 90 -2.59 5.43 1.35
CA ILE A 90 -2.10 5.40 2.74
C ILE A 90 -0.85 6.26 2.90
N ARG A 91 0.12 6.15 1.99
CA ARG A 91 1.30 7.03 2.00
C ARG A 91 0.90 8.50 1.90
N SER A 92 -0.01 8.84 0.97
CA SER A 92 -0.45 10.22 0.77
C SER A 92 -1.20 10.77 1.98
N TYR A 93 -1.91 9.93 2.72
CA TYR A 93 -2.56 10.28 3.97
C TYR A 93 -1.54 10.70 5.05
N PHE A 94 -0.49 9.88 5.25
CA PHE A 94 0.53 10.16 6.27
C PHE A 94 1.59 11.17 5.83
N MET A 95 1.81 11.33 4.53
CA MET A 95 2.70 12.32 3.94
C MET A 95 1.92 13.29 3.08
N PRO A 96 1.18 14.25 3.68
CA PRO A 96 0.75 15.40 2.90
C PRO A 96 2.01 16.03 2.30
N LYS A 97 1.97 16.31 0.98
CA LYS A 97 3.05 16.94 0.21
C LYS A 97 3.81 17.89 1.13
N ARG A 98 5.13 17.70 1.31
CA ARG A 98 6.00 18.71 1.93
C ARG A 98 5.52 20.04 1.38
N ALA A 99 4.89 20.85 2.25
CA ALA A 99 4.38 22.13 1.84
C ALA A 99 5.54 22.81 1.12
N LYS A 100 5.22 23.45 -0.02
CA LYS A 100 6.11 24.21 -0.88
C LYS A 100 6.84 25.29 -0.06
N ALA A 101 7.79 24.87 0.78
CA ALA A 101 8.59 25.68 1.67
C ALA A 101 9.93 25.90 0.97
N ALA A 102 9.84 26.67 -0.11
CA ALA A 102 10.90 27.49 -0.68
C ALA A 102 10.23 28.49 -1.64
N ARG A 103 9.27 29.26 -1.13
CA ARG A 103 9.18 30.67 -1.51
C ARG A 103 9.93 31.40 -0.40
N SER A 104 11.21 31.64 -0.64
CA SER A 104 12.04 32.66 -0.01
C SER A 104 12.92 33.23 -1.10
#